data_AF-A0A7C6YWI7-F1
#
_entry.id   AF-A0A7C6YWI7-F1
#
_cell.length_a   1.000
_cell.length_b   1.000
_cell.length_c   1.000
_cell.angle_alpha   90.00
_cell.angle_beta   90.00
_cell.angle_gamma   90.00
#
_symmetry.space_group_name_H-M   'P 1'
#
loop_
_entity.id
_entity.type
_entity.pdbx_description
1 polymer ?
#
loop_
_entity_poly.entity_id
_entity_poly.type
_entity_poly.pdbx_seq_one_letter_code
_entity_poly.pdbx_strand_id
1 'polypeptide(L)'
;WLEFDWERLSQLGKDNYRIEIIIPSKMNLVLGDAYDKVKVFNINSIDVSAKGEEIYLSGLKGSVRVRDNEGNMILKEVNGDVWISDVGGRVVVEQVVGIVTVDSEASLDLVVKEIIGDVNICANRGGLAEIRDIKGNVSVFARAPIQTVCDKISGFLLLPEY
;
A
#
# COMPACT_ATOMS: atom_id res chain seq x y z
N TRP A 1 0.79 20.62 -5.42
CA TRP A 1 1.34 19.26 -5.59
C TRP A 1 2.62 19.40 -6.40
N LEU A 2 3.58 18.50 -6.21
CA LEU A 2 4.75 18.36 -7.09
C LEU A 2 4.46 17.18 -8.01
N GLU A 3 4.70 17.33 -9.31
CA GLU A 3 4.44 16.31 -10.33
C GLU A 3 5.75 15.93 -11.02
N PHE A 4 5.94 14.64 -11.29
CA PHE A 4 7.15 14.08 -11.89
C PHE A 4 6.83 13.39 -13.21
N ASP A 5 7.61 13.74 -14.24
CA ASP A 5 7.59 13.09 -15.55
C ASP A 5 8.67 11.99 -15.59
N TRP A 6 8.23 10.77 -15.35
CA TRP A 6 9.11 9.60 -15.25
C TRP A 6 9.65 9.11 -16.61
N GLU A 7 8.92 9.37 -17.70
CA GLU A 7 9.42 9.05 -19.05
C GLU A 7 10.67 9.86 -19.39
N ARG A 8 10.73 11.12 -18.93
CA ARG A 8 11.91 11.96 -19.13
C ARG A 8 13.08 11.54 -18.25
N LEU A 9 12.81 11.03 -17.04
CA LEU A 9 13.86 10.57 -16.12
C LEU A 9 14.48 9.24 -16.58
N SER A 10 13.68 8.32 -17.13
CA SER A 10 14.18 7.04 -17.65
C SER A 10 15.10 7.20 -18.88
N GLN A 11 15.00 8.33 -19.60
CA GLN A 11 15.90 8.69 -20.71
C GLN A 11 17.31 9.13 -20.25
N LEU A 12 17.52 9.41 -18.95
CA LEU A 12 18.82 9.84 -18.41
C LEU A 12 19.86 8.70 -18.33
N GLY A 13 19.48 7.48 -18.70
CA GLY A 13 20.38 6.33 -18.84
C GLY A 13 19.95 5.15 -17.95
N LYS A 14 20.12 3.93 -18.48
CA LYS A 14 19.79 2.67 -17.79
C LYS A 14 20.64 2.37 -16.54
N ASP A 15 21.67 3.17 -16.26
CA ASP A 15 22.63 2.90 -15.20
C ASP A 15 22.46 3.89 -14.03
N ASN A 16 21.74 3.45 -13.00
CA ASN A 16 21.79 3.94 -11.61
C ASN A 16 21.74 5.47 -11.41
N TYR A 17 20.67 6.13 -11.86
CA TYR A 17 20.38 7.47 -11.38
C TYR A 17 19.74 7.42 -9.98
N ARG A 18 20.16 8.32 -9.09
CA ARG A 18 19.47 8.59 -7.82
C ARG A 18 19.04 10.04 -7.81
N ILE A 19 17.74 10.25 -7.59
CA ILE A 19 17.15 11.57 -7.46
C ILE A 19 16.71 11.74 -6.01
N GLU A 20 17.28 12.72 -5.32
CA GLU A 20 16.92 13.07 -3.95
C GLU A 20 16.27 14.45 -3.96
N ILE A 21 15.04 14.53 -3.43
CA ILE A 21 14.24 15.75 -3.43
C ILE A 21 13.71 15.96 -2.03
N ILE A 22 13.98 17.14 -1.48
CA ILE A 22 13.50 17.55 -0.17
C ILE A 22 12.30 18.45 -0.38
N ILE A 23 11.14 18.01 0.12
CA ILE A 23 9.91 18.81 0.13
C ILE A 23 9.47 19.09 1.57
N PRO A 24 8.75 20.20 1.83
CA PRO A 24 8.17 20.47 3.14
C PRO A 24 7.23 19.34 3.59
N SER A 25 7.35 18.94 4.86
CA SER A 25 6.60 17.81 5.44
C SER A 25 5.07 17.99 5.43
N LYS A 26 4.58 19.22 5.32
CA LYS A 26 3.13 19.52 5.24
C LYS A 26 2.57 19.35 3.83
N MET A 27 3.39 19.08 2.81
CA MET A 27 2.91 18.97 1.43
C MET A 27 2.31 17.59 1.15
N ASN A 28 1.29 17.61 0.28
CA ASN A 28 0.80 16.41 -0.39
C ASN A 28 1.62 16.16 -1.65
N LEU A 29 1.90 14.89 -1.93
CA LEU A 29 2.64 14.45 -3.11
C LEU A 29 1.74 13.65 -4.04
N VAL A 30 1.87 13.87 -5.35
CA VAL A 30 1.20 13.05 -6.37
C VAL A 30 2.29 12.51 -7.30
N LEU A 31 2.36 11.19 -7.44
CA LEU A 31 3.29 10.51 -8.34
C LEU A 31 2.48 9.78 -9.42
N GLY A 32 2.47 10.34 -10.62
CA GLY A 32 1.60 9.91 -11.72
C GLY A 32 1.86 8.49 -12.23
N ASP A 33 3.12 8.06 -12.24
CA ASP A 33 3.56 6.68 -12.58
C ASP A 33 4.97 6.42 -12.04
N ALA A 34 5.07 5.96 -10.79
CA ALA A 34 6.35 5.56 -10.20
C ALA A 34 6.87 4.27 -10.83
N TYR A 35 8.04 4.36 -11.48
CA TYR A 35 8.79 3.21 -12.01
C TYR A 35 10.01 2.90 -11.12
N ASP A 36 10.64 1.75 -11.35
CA ASP A 36 11.82 1.28 -10.61
C ASP A 36 11.57 1.25 -9.08
N LYS A 37 12.45 1.92 -8.31
CA LYS A 37 12.40 1.96 -6.85
C LYS A 37 12.08 3.37 -6.37
N VAL A 38 10.97 3.52 -5.66
CA VAL A 38 10.55 4.81 -5.08
C VAL A 38 10.52 4.73 -3.57
N LYS A 39 11.11 5.74 -2.92
CA LYS A 39 11.08 5.90 -1.46
C LYS A 39 10.58 7.27 -1.08
N VAL A 40 9.55 7.34 -0.25
CA VAL A 40 8.97 8.60 0.23
C VAL A 40 8.83 8.57 1.74
N PHE A 41 9.26 9.65 2.40
CA PHE A 41 9.32 9.74 3.85
C PHE A 41 8.78 11.08 4.35
N ASN A 42 8.08 11.07 5.49
CA ASN A 42 7.84 12.26 6.32
C ASN A 42 7.09 13.41 5.62
N ILE A 43 6.07 13.08 4.83
CA ILE A 43 5.17 14.05 4.18
C ILE A 43 3.75 13.92 4.72
N ASN A 44 2.83 14.78 4.25
CA ASN A 44 1.45 14.74 4.72
C ASN A 44 0.69 13.55 4.10
N SER A 45 0.30 13.66 2.83
CA SER A 45 -0.45 12.64 2.10
C SER A 45 0.22 12.32 0.75
N ILE A 46 -0.06 11.14 0.21
CA ILE A 46 0.44 10.72 -1.10
C ILE A 46 -0.65 10.03 -1.93
N ASP A 47 -0.69 10.36 -3.22
CA ASP A 47 -1.36 9.58 -4.27
C ASP A 47 -0.30 9.11 -5.26
N VAL A 48 -0.15 7.79 -5.44
CA VAL A 48 0.86 7.21 -6.33
C VAL A 48 0.25 6.11 -7.20
N SER A 49 0.53 6.16 -8.51
CA SER A 49 0.42 5.02 -9.42
C SER A 49 1.77 4.29 -9.43
N ALA A 50 1.77 2.97 -9.28
CA ALA A 50 2.93 2.21 -8.82
C ALA A 50 3.36 1.07 -9.76
N LYS A 51 3.82 1.41 -10.97
CA LYS A 51 4.21 0.44 -12.01
C LYS A 51 5.66 -0.06 -11.93
N GLY A 52 6.31 0.20 -10.79
CA GLY A 52 7.73 -0.09 -10.56
C GLY A 52 8.00 -1.42 -9.87
N GLU A 53 9.26 -1.67 -9.56
CA GLU A 53 9.71 -2.88 -8.86
C GLU A 53 9.42 -2.85 -7.35
N GLU A 54 9.65 -1.69 -6.72
CA GLU A 54 9.60 -1.55 -5.27
C GLU A 54 9.15 -0.14 -4.83
N ILE A 55 8.16 -0.08 -3.94
CA ILE A 55 7.75 1.17 -3.30
C ILE A 55 7.90 1.06 -1.79
N TYR A 56 8.56 2.07 -1.22
CA TYR A 56 8.69 2.25 0.22
C TYR A 56 8.10 3.59 0.65
N LEU A 57 7.06 3.55 1.49
CA LEU A 57 6.36 4.73 2.00
C LEU A 57 6.37 4.70 3.52
N SER A 58 6.80 5.79 4.17
CA SER A 58 6.88 5.83 5.64
C SER A 58 6.71 7.22 6.25
N GLY A 59 6.13 7.28 7.46
CA GLY A 59 6.02 8.52 8.23
C GLY A 59 5.00 9.51 7.67
N LEU A 60 3.88 8.99 7.15
CA LEU A 60 2.85 9.77 6.46
C LEU A 60 1.79 10.27 7.46
N LYS A 61 1.49 11.58 7.45
CA LYS A 61 0.60 12.22 8.45
C LYS A 61 -0.88 12.29 8.06
N GLY A 62 -1.20 11.91 6.83
CA GLY A 62 -2.55 11.84 6.31
C GLY A 62 -2.69 10.65 5.37
N SER A 63 -3.75 10.67 4.55
CA SER A 63 -4.13 9.52 3.74
C SER A 63 -3.12 9.12 2.66
N VAL A 64 -3.14 7.83 2.33
CA VAL A 64 -2.30 7.19 1.33
C VAL A 64 -3.19 6.54 0.30
N ARG A 65 -2.96 6.88 -0.97
CA ARG A 65 -3.59 6.21 -2.11
C ARG A 65 -2.53 5.61 -3.01
N VAL A 66 -2.61 4.31 -3.24
CA VAL A 66 -1.77 3.58 -4.19
C VAL A 66 -2.67 2.94 -5.24
N ARG A 67 -2.32 3.13 -6.51
CA ARG A 67 -2.99 2.53 -7.68
C ARG A 67 -1.99 1.71 -8.48
N ASP A 68 -2.48 0.71 -9.20
CA ASP A 68 -1.72 -0.04 -10.21
C ASP A 68 -0.38 -0.55 -9.67
N ASN A 69 -0.36 -1.15 -8.47
CA ASN A 69 0.88 -1.62 -7.84
C ASN A 69 1.36 -2.94 -8.45
N GLU A 70 2.25 -2.86 -9.45
CA GLU A 70 2.78 -4.04 -10.14
C GLU A 70 3.95 -4.72 -9.38
N GLY A 71 4.58 -4.00 -8.44
CA GLY A 71 5.76 -4.45 -7.69
C GLY A 71 5.52 -4.79 -6.22
N ASN A 72 6.63 -4.90 -5.48
CA ASN A 72 6.59 -5.06 -4.02
C ASN A 72 6.35 -3.71 -3.33
N MET A 73 5.63 -3.72 -2.22
CA MET A 73 5.36 -2.52 -1.46
C MET A 73 5.57 -2.72 0.03
N ILE A 74 6.14 -1.69 0.66
CA ILE A 74 6.21 -1.54 2.10
C ILE A 74 5.65 -0.18 2.47
N LEU A 75 4.55 -0.18 3.24
CA LEU A 75 3.89 1.01 3.76
C LEU A 75 3.91 0.96 5.29
N LYS A 76 4.51 1.98 5.91
CA LYS A 76 4.71 2.04 7.37
C LYS A 76 4.32 3.38 7.97
N GLU A 77 3.95 3.39 9.24
CA GLU A 77 3.81 4.61 10.05
C GLU A 77 2.89 5.66 9.39
N VAL A 78 1.63 5.29 9.17
CA VAL A 78 0.62 6.15 8.54
C VAL A 78 -0.38 6.63 9.60
N ASN A 79 -0.64 7.93 9.67
CA ASN A 79 -1.69 8.51 10.50
C ASN A 79 -2.82 9.05 9.61
N GLY A 80 -3.57 8.15 8.99
CA GLY A 80 -4.63 8.43 8.03
C GLY A 80 -5.04 7.15 7.31
N ASP A 81 -6.09 7.26 6.51
CA ASP A 81 -6.63 6.11 5.78
C ASP A 81 -5.70 5.68 4.64
N VAL A 82 -5.63 4.37 4.43
CA VAL A 82 -4.84 3.72 3.39
C VAL A 82 -5.79 3.05 2.40
N TRP A 83 -5.61 3.35 1.12
CA TRP A 83 -6.29 2.67 0.02
C TRP A 83 -5.26 2.19 -0.99
N ILE A 84 -5.27 0.90 -1.31
CA ILE A 84 -4.37 0.25 -2.26
C ILE A 84 -5.22 -0.51 -3.28
N SER A 85 -5.01 -0.26 -4.58
CA SER A 85 -5.57 -1.09 -5.64
C SER A 85 -4.51 -1.84 -6.44
N ASP A 86 -4.93 -2.99 -6.98
CA ASP A 86 -4.21 -3.79 -7.96
C ASP A 86 -2.82 -4.20 -7.50
N VAL A 87 -2.77 -5.25 -6.67
CA VAL A 87 -1.55 -5.72 -6.01
C VAL A 87 -0.93 -6.87 -6.80
N GLY A 88 0.19 -6.62 -7.49
CA GLY A 88 0.93 -7.60 -8.28
C GLY A 88 2.07 -8.31 -7.54
N GLY A 89 2.75 -7.63 -6.61
CA GLY A 89 3.81 -8.19 -5.77
C GLY A 89 3.40 -8.38 -4.31
N ARG A 90 4.39 -8.56 -3.43
CA ARG A 90 4.16 -8.65 -1.99
C ARG A 90 3.92 -7.27 -1.40
N VAL A 91 2.83 -7.10 -0.65
CA VAL A 91 2.49 -5.85 0.03
C VAL A 91 2.56 -6.03 1.54
N VAL A 92 3.27 -5.13 2.21
CA VAL A 92 3.34 -5.05 3.67
C VAL A 92 2.78 -3.71 4.11
N VAL A 93 1.70 -3.72 4.89
CA VAL A 93 1.12 -2.54 5.54
C VAL A 93 1.27 -2.70 7.04
N GLU A 94 1.98 -1.78 7.68
CA GLU A 94 2.18 -1.82 9.14
C GLU A 94 2.05 -0.45 9.81
N GLN A 95 1.61 -0.44 11.07
CA GLN A 95 1.58 0.76 11.91
C GLN A 95 0.72 1.88 11.33
N VAL A 96 -0.55 1.56 11.05
CA VAL A 96 -1.52 2.52 10.53
C VAL A 96 -2.51 2.89 11.62
N VAL A 97 -2.76 4.19 11.76
CA VAL A 97 -3.89 4.74 12.53
C VAL A 97 -4.87 5.31 11.51
N GLY A 98 -5.94 4.57 11.23
CA GLY A 98 -6.85 4.82 10.12
C GLY A 98 -7.40 3.52 9.53
N ILE A 99 -8.31 3.64 8.57
CA ILE A 99 -8.90 2.50 7.86
C ILE A 99 -7.90 2.03 6.79
N VAL A 100 -7.73 0.71 6.65
CA VAL A 100 -6.96 0.10 5.56
C VAL A 100 -7.92 -0.60 4.61
N THR A 101 -7.86 -0.23 3.34
CA THR A 101 -8.61 -0.88 2.25
C THR A 101 -7.64 -1.39 1.19
N VAL A 102 -7.73 -2.68 0.85
CA VAL A 102 -6.97 -3.30 -0.24
C VAL A 102 -7.94 -3.95 -1.20
N ASP A 103 -7.89 -3.56 -2.47
CA ASP A 103 -8.74 -4.11 -3.53
C ASP A 103 -7.86 -4.60 -4.69
N SER A 104 -7.84 -5.91 -4.95
CA SER A 104 -6.94 -6.48 -5.96
C SER A 104 -7.67 -7.34 -6.98
N GLU A 105 -7.47 -6.99 -8.26
CA GLU A 105 -7.82 -7.81 -9.41
C GLU A 105 -6.79 -8.91 -9.72
N ALA A 106 -5.63 -8.86 -9.04
CA ALA A 106 -4.54 -9.83 -9.14
C ALA A 106 -4.53 -10.80 -7.94
N SER A 107 -3.66 -11.82 -7.99
CA SER A 107 -3.46 -12.74 -6.86
C SER A 107 -2.77 -12.00 -5.72
N LEU A 108 -3.33 -12.08 -4.51
CA LEU A 108 -2.84 -11.31 -3.38
C LEU A 108 -1.70 -12.03 -2.64
N ASP A 109 -0.63 -11.31 -2.30
CA ASP A 109 0.35 -11.66 -1.26
C ASP A 109 0.47 -10.47 -0.31
N LEU A 110 -0.33 -10.50 0.76
CA LEU A 110 -0.54 -9.35 1.64
C LEU A 110 -0.21 -9.67 3.10
N VAL A 111 0.53 -8.78 3.73
CA VAL A 111 0.72 -8.74 5.18
C VAL A 111 0.19 -7.40 5.72
N VAL A 112 -0.77 -7.47 6.64
CA VAL A 112 -1.32 -6.31 7.36
C VAL A 112 -1.09 -6.51 8.85
N LYS A 113 -0.43 -5.57 9.53
CA LYS A 113 -0.21 -5.66 10.97
C LYS A 113 -0.22 -4.35 11.71
N GLU A 114 -0.49 -4.39 13.01
CA GLU A 114 -0.39 -3.23 13.90
C GLU A 114 -1.29 -2.07 13.43
N ILE A 115 -2.57 -2.34 13.22
CA ILE A 115 -3.54 -1.36 12.71
C ILE A 115 -4.45 -0.89 13.84
N ILE A 116 -4.67 0.42 13.93
CA ILE A 116 -5.69 1.05 14.77
C ILE A 116 -6.77 1.60 13.86
N GLY A 117 -7.80 0.81 13.61
CA GLY A 117 -8.83 1.04 12.60
C GLY A 117 -9.27 -0.25 11.92
N ASP A 118 -10.25 -0.13 11.04
CA ASP A 118 -10.83 -1.28 10.33
C ASP A 118 -9.98 -1.66 9.10
N VAL A 119 -9.97 -2.95 8.78
CA VAL A 119 -9.28 -3.52 7.62
C VAL A 119 -10.29 -4.17 6.69
N ASN A 120 -10.33 -3.73 5.44
CA ASN A 120 -11.18 -4.28 4.38
C ASN A 120 -10.32 -4.79 3.23
N ILE A 121 -10.47 -6.06 2.86
CA ILE A 121 -9.70 -6.70 1.80
C ILE A 121 -10.65 -7.33 0.79
N CYS A 122 -10.48 -6.99 -0.49
CA CYS A 122 -11.14 -7.61 -1.63
C CYS A 122 -10.09 -8.28 -2.52
N ALA A 123 -10.16 -9.60 -2.68
CA ALA A 123 -9.23 -10.38 -3.49
C ALA A 123 -9.97 -11.17 -4.59
N ASN A 124 -10.03 -10.60 -5.79
CA ASN A 124 -10.81 -11.21 -6.88
C ASN A 124 -10.17 -12.51 -7.42
N ARG A 125 -8.85 -12.66 -7.32
CA ARG A 125 -8.13 -13.89 -7.71
C ARG A 125 -7.60 -14.71 -6.53
N GLY A 126 -8.04 -14.40 -5.31
CA GLY A 126 -7.61 -15.13 -4.12
C GLY A 126 -6.17 -14.82 -3.72
N GLY A 127 -5.47 -15.79 -3.13
CA GLY A 127 -4.07 -15.66 -2.72
C GLY A 127 -3.83 -15.89 -1.22
N LEU A 128 -2.97 -15.08 -0.62
CA LEU A 128 -2.60 -15.13 0.80
C LEU A 128 -2.79 -13.75 1.44
N ALA A 129 -3.44 -13.74 2.61
CA ALA A 129 -3.49 -12.57 3.49
C ALA A 129 -3.12 -12.97 4.93
N GLU A 130 -2.03 -12.41 5.44
CA GLU A 130 -1.61 -12.50 6.84
C GLU A 130 -2.02 -11.21 7.57
N ILE A 131 -2.89 -11.31 8.55
CA ILE A 131 -3.51 -10.16 9.23
C ILE A 131 -3.32 -10.33 10.73
N ARG A 132 -2.63 -9.38 11.39
CA ARG A 132 -2.38 -9.51 12.83
C ARG A 132 -2.37 -8.21 13.62
N ASP A 133 -2.63 -8.29 14.92
CA ASP A 133 -2.55 -7.15 15.83
C ASP A 133 -3.46 -5.97 15.38
N ILE A 134 -4.75 -6.25 15.17
CA ILE A 134 -5.73 -5.29 14.65
C ILE A 134 -6.66 -4.78 15.76
N LYS A 135 -6.63 -3.47 15.98
CA LYS A 135 -7.53 -2.72 16.86
C LYS A 135 -8.74 -2.17 16.11
N GLY A 136 -9.53 -3.07 15.52
CA GLY A 136 -10.70 -2.78 14.71
C GLY A 136 -11.28 -4.05 14.10
N ASN A 137 -12.25 -3.88 13.20
CA ASN A 137 -12.86 -4.97 12.46
C ASN A 137 -11.99 -5.40 11.28
N VAL A 138 -12.11 -6.66 10.86
CA VAL A 138 -11.48 -7.21 9.67
C VAL A 138 -12.56 -7.84 8.80
N SER A 139 -12.65 -7.40 7.55
CA SER A 139 -13.50 -8.02 6.53
C SER A 139 -12.66 -8.43 5.33
N VAL A 140 -12.72 -9.71 4.97
CA VAL A 140 -12.06 -10.26 3.78
C VAL A 140 -13.13 -10.84 2.86
N PHE A 141 -13.17 -10.35 1.64
CA PHE A 141 -14.02 -10.84 0.56
C PHE A 141 -13.12 -11.35 -0.56
N ALA A 142 -13.50 -12.48 -1.16
CA ALA A 142 -12.75 -13.04 -2.27
C ALA A 142 -13.66 -13.81 -3.22
N ARG A 143 -13.31 -13.79 -4.52
CA ARG A 143 -14.05 -14.52 -5.58
C ARG A 143 -13.37 -15.82 -6.01
N ALA A 144 -12.17 -16.07 -5.49
CA ALA A 144 -11.38 -17.28 -5.67
C ALA A 144 -10.73 -17.65 -4.33
N PRO A 145 -10.22 -18.88 -4.14
CA PRO A 145 -9.65 -19.32 -2.87
C PRO A 145 -8.54 -18.40 -2.34
N ILE A 146 -8.71 -17.94 -1.10
CA ILE A 146 -7.71 -17.16 -0.37
C ILE A 146 -7.40 -17.85 0.96
N GLN A 147 -6.12 -18.00 1.27
CA GLN A 147 -5.67 -18.37 2.61
C GLN A 147 -5.61 -17.11 3.46
N THR A 148 -6.38 -17.07 4.54
CA THR A 148 -6.32 -15.99 5.54
C THR A 148 -5.76 -16.50 6.84
N VAL A 149 -4.65 -15.91 7.29
CA VAL A 149 -4.07 -16.18 8.61
C VAL A 149 -4.32 -14.97 9.48
N CYS A 150 -5.18 -15.10 10.49
CA CYS A 150 -5.55 -14.00 11.39
C CYS A 150 -5.04 -14.26 12.82
N ASP A 151 -4.45 -13.26 13.45
CA ASP A 151 -4.03 -13.30 14.86
C ASP A 151 -4.35 -11.98 15.59
N LYS A 152 -4.79 -12.05 16.84
CA LYS A 152 -5.07 -10.86 17.70
C LYS A 152 -5.92 -9.79 17.01
N ILE A 153 -7.13 -10.17 16.60
CA ILE A 153 -8.14 -9.24 16.10
C ILE A 153 -9.07 -8.88 17.27
N SER A 154 -9.19 -7.59 17.58
CA SER A 154 -10.05 -7.14 18.69
C SER A 154 -11.50 -6.88 18.31
N GLY A 155 -11.77 -6.58 17.03
CA GLY A 155 -13.11 -6.38 16.49
C GLY A 155 -13.69 -7.62 15.84
N PHE A 156 -14.75 -7.42 15.04
CA PHE A 156 -15.36 -8.51 14.29
C PHE A 156 -14.45 -9.00 13.17
N LEU A 157 -14.53 -10.29 12.90
CA LEU A 157 -13.81 -10.96 11.83
C LEU A 157 -14.81 -11.59 10.86
N LEU A 158 -14.84 -11.09 9.63
CA LEU A 158 -15.62 -11.64 8.53
C LEU A 158 -14.64 -12.18 7.48
N LEU A 159 -14.67 -13.49 7.25
CA LEU A 159 -13.82 -14.18 6.28
C LEU A 159 -14.69 -14.85 5.20
N PRO A 160 -14.14 -15.15 4.01
CA PRO A 160 -14.87 -15.88 2.99
C PRO A 160 -15.19 -17.31 3.47
N GLU A 161 -16.41 -17.77 3.20
CA GLU A 161 -16.78 -19.18 3.33
C GLU A 161 -16.52 -19.87 1.99
N TYR A 162 -15.75 -20.96 2.00
CA TYR A 162 -15.49 -21.80 0.82
C TYR A 162 -16.04 -23.21 1.03
#